data_AF-A0A397DRM0-F1
#
_entry.id   AF-A0A397DRM0-F1
#
_cell.length_a   1.000
_cell.length_b   1.000
_cell.length_c   1.000
_cell.angle_alpha   90.00
_cell.angle_beta   90.00
_cell.angle_gamma   90.00
#
_symmetry.space_group_name_H-M   'P 1'
#
loop_
_entity.id
_entity.type
_entity.pdbx_description
1 polymer ?
#
loop_
_entity_poly.entity_id
_entity_poly.type
_entity_poly.pdbx_seq_one_letter_code
_entity_poly.pdbx_strand_id
1 'polypeptide(L)'
;MPELARWNWYVVLQMQSFRAFLPQDVCDAMDDAYGDTAPPSMFVSMNTEQAATVSTHETRWTSWKLDRSKLDTLMKPESEGQASLEKAVEALEAQRKEPLDTHFFACGKRGVLYTCTSASVPTPVLIKVQKLNGLHNNPIDRESLWLRRVNRLSIGPTLVLSGSGYCCCEFLDGALHAVDFLHHPAATKTDIAWFVRRIFHQCYVLDVLRINKAEMTHPMRHILVHRSSRVVFIDFEKCIYGTHPRNVTQLMQFITSPRVVSALAAKGMSVKVPLLRYLAKQYKAAGPTSAAFDALLGAL
;
A
#
# COMPACT_ATOMS: atom_id res chain seq x y z
N MET A 1 19.65 -0.83 31.83
CA MET A 1 18.49 -1.30 31.03
C MET A 1 19.04 -2.08 29.86
N PRO A 2 18.50 -3.25 29.50
CA PRO A 2 18.92 -3.91 28.26
C PRO A 2 18.63 -2.95 27.10
N GLU A 3 19.64 -2.68 26.29
CA GLU A 3 19.54 -1.83 25.11
C GLU A 3 18.45 -2.40 24.19
N LEU A 4 17.36 -1.66 24.04
CA LEU A 4 16.29 -2.04 23.11
C LEU A 4 16.90 -2.06 21.70
N ALA A 5 16.95 -3.24 21.10
CA ALA A 5 17.56 -3.43 19.79
C ALA A 5 16.98 -2.46 18.76
N ARG A 6 17.84 -1.90 17.89
CA ARG A 6 17.53 -0.83 16.91
C ARG A 6 16.16 -0.95 16.25
N TRP A 7 15.79 -2.12 15.77
CA TRP A 7 14.56 -2.31 15.00
C TRP A 7 13.31 -2.51 15.88
N ASN A 8 13.46 -2.79 17.16
CA ASN A 8 12.33 -2.77 18.10
C ASN A 8 11.83 -1.33 18.31
N TRP A 9 12.76 -0.36 18.44
CA TRP A 9 12.41 1.06 18.46
C TRP A 9 11.71 1.51 17.19
N TYR A 10 12.19 1.04 16.03
CA TYR A 10 11.55 1.33 14.75
C TYR A 10 10.06 0.94 14.74
N VAL A 11 9.70 -0.24 15.26
CA VAL A 11 8.30 -0.69 15.32
C VAL A 11 7.44 0.24 16.19
N VAL A 12 7.98 0.68 17.33
CA VAL A 12 7.29 1.64 18.22
C VAL A 12 7.10 2.98 17.51
N LEU A 13 8.11 3.43 16.74
CA LEU A 13 8.05 4.68 15.99
C LEU A 13 7.04 4.69 14.85
N GLN A 14 6.66 3.53 14.32
CA GLN A 14 5.58 3.48 13.34
C GLN A 14 4.21 3.70 13.97
N MET A 15 4.07 3.56 15.30
CA MET A 15 2.79 3.77 15.99
C MET A 15 2.45 5.26 16.02
N GLN A 16 1.36 5.65 15.38
CA GLN A 16 0.89 7.04 15.34
C GLN A 16 0.68 7.61 16.74
N SER A 17 0.14 6.81 17.66
CA SER A 17 -0.06 7.23 19.05
C SER A 17 1.25 7.55 19.77
N PHE A 18 2.35 6.85 19.44
CA PHE A 18 3.66 7.15 20.03
C PHE A 18 4.27 8.41 19.41
N ARG A 19 4.24 8.51 18.08
CA ARG A 19 4.70 9.71 17.36
C ARG A 19 4.01 10.99 17.82
N ALA A 20 2.72 10.91 18.14
CA ALA A 20 1.95 12.06 18.62
C ALA A 20 2.48 12.67 19.94
N PHE A 21 3.28 11.95 20.72
CA PHE A 21 3.94 12.46 21.93
C PHE A 21 5.30 13.10 21.67
N LEU A 22 5.87 12.93 20.48
CA LEU A 22 7.18 13.44 20.13
C LEU A 22 7.07 14.77 19.37
N PRO A 23 8.00 15.72 19.60
CA PRO A 23 8.15 16.87 18.73
C PRO A 23 8.40 16.47 17.26
N GLN A 24 7.92 17.28 16.32
CA GLN A 24 8.01 16.96 14.89
C GLN A 24 9.46 16.84 14.40
N ASP A 25 10.35 17.71 14.86
CA ASP A 25 11.78 17.69 14.57
C ASP A 25 12.45 16.39 15.05
N VAL A 26 12.00 15.85 16.19
CA VAL A 26 12.44 14.53 16.67
C VAL A 26 11.94 13.43 15.75
N CYS A 27 10.67 13.46 15.33
CA CYS A 27 10.14 12.49 14.37
C CYS A 27 10.92 12.51 13.04
N ASP A 28 11.24 13.69 12.53
CA ASP A 28 11.98 13.87 11.28
C ASP A 28 13.42 13.36 11.41
N ALA A 29 14.12 13.69 12.51
CA ALA A 29 15.46 13.19 12.79
C ALA A 29 15.50 11.66 12.92
N MET A 30 14.44 11.05 13.46
CA MET A 30 14.32 9.60 13.53
C MET A 30 14.05 8.98 12.15
N ASP A 31 13.19 9.58 11.34
CA ASP A 31 12.98 9.14 9.95
C ASP A 31 14.30 9.20 9.15
N ASP A 32 15.10 10.24 9.32
CA ASP A 32 16.45 10.32 8.74
C ASP A 32 17.38 9.20 9.24
N ALA A 33 17.41 8.94 10.55
CA ALA A 33 18.27 7.93 11.17
C ALA A 33 17.97 6.49 10.73
N TYR A 34 16.72 6.20 10.38
CA TYR A 34 16.32 4.91 9.79
C TYR A 34 16.37 4.92 8.26
N GLY A 35 16.66 6.07 7.63
CA GLY A 35 16.72 6.20 6.17
C GLY A 35 15.34 6.15 5.50
N ASP A 36 14.31 6.58 6.24
CA ASP A 36 12.92 6.67 5.81
C ASP A 36 12.61 7.98 5.09
N THR A 37 13.42 9.02 5.26
CA THR A 37 13.32 10.27 4.50
C THR A 37 13.65 10.03 3.04
N ALA A 38 12.74 10.45 2.17
CA ALA A 38 12.89 10.27 0.73
C ALA A 38 14.00 11.17 0.17
N PRO A 39 14.80 10.66 -0.79
CA PRO A 39 15.79 11.50 -1.47
C PRO A 39 15.14 12.73 -2.13
N PRO A 40 15.80 13.90 -2.13
CA PRO A 40 15.27 15.09 -2.82
C PRO A 40 15.00 14.85 -4.32
N SER A 41 15.80 13.98 -4.95
CA SER A 41 15.61 13.54 -6.34
C SER A 41 14.24 12.90 -6.58
N MET A 42 13.66 12.25 -5.56
CA MET A 42 12.41 11.52 -5.70
C MET A 42 11.23 12.44 -6.07
N PHE A 43 11.19 13.65 -5.51
CA PHE A 43 10.17 14.65 -5.85
C PHE A 43 10.27 15.10 -7.31
N VAL A 44 11.50 15.28 -7.80
CA VAL A 44 11.73 15.64 -9.21
C VAL A 44 11.28 14.49 -10.11
N SER A 45 11.72 13.27 -9.82
CA SER A 45 11.40 12.07 -10.60
C SER A 45 9.91 11.76 -10.71
N MET A 46 9.13 12.12 -9.69
CA MET A 46 7.68 11.91 -9.63
C MET A 46 6.86 13.00 -10.33
N ASN A 47 7.42 14.21 -10.46
CA ASN A 47 6.72 15.36 -11.05
C ASN A 47 7.07 15.60 -12.53
N THR A 48 8.03 14.86 -13.09
CA THR A 48 8.56 15.09 -14.45
C THR A 48 7.67 14.68 -15.63
N GLU A 49 6.45 14.19 -15.42
CA GLU A 49 5.48 14.04 -16.52
C GLU A 49 4.08 14.57 -16.18
N GLN A 50 3.48 15.18 -17.21
CA GLN A 50 2.16 15.81 -17.23
C GLN A 50 1.09 14.94 -16.58
N ALA A 51 0.19 15.60 -15.85
CA ALA A 51 -1.07 15.04 -15.39
C ALA A 51 -1.82 14.41 -16.58
N ALA A 52 -1.61 13.12 -16.81
CA ALA A 52 -2.48 12.33 -17.65
C ALA A 52 -3.80 12.21 -16.88
N THR A 53 -4.70 13.15 -17.16
CA THR A 53 -6.07 13.28 -16.65
C THR A 53 -6.99 12.12 -17.04
N VAL A 54 -6.42 11.03 -17.57
CA VAL A 54 -7.16 9.84 -17.99
C VAL A 54 -6.67 8.67 -17.16
N SER A 55 -7.59 8.13 -16.35
CA SER A 55 -7.44 6.88 -15.63
C SER A 55 -6.85 5.81 -16.57
N THR A 56 -5.59 5.45 -16.36
CA THR A 56 -4.94 4.30 -17.03
C THR A 56 -5.75 3.01 -16.86
N HIS A 57 -6.61 2.96 -15.84
CA HIS A 57 -7.50 1.85 -15.54
C HIS A 57 -8.71 1.79 -16.49
N GLU A 58 -9.35 2.92 -16.80
CA GLU A 58 -10.47 2.99 -17.74
C GLU A 58 -10.01 2.64 -19.17
N THR A 59 -8.84 3.14 -19.57
CA THR A 59 -8.22 2.80 -20.87
C THR A 59 -7.84 1.31 -20.95
N ARG A 60 -7.36 0.72 -19.85
CA ARG A 60 -6.99 -0.70 -19.78
C ARG A 60 -8.20 -1.63 -19.80
N TRP A 61 -9.29 -1.27 -19.12
CA TRP A 61 -10.52 -2.08 -19.10
C TRP A 61 -11.32 -1.97 -20.41
N THR A 62 -11.39 -0.79 -21.02
CA THR A 62 -12.03 -0.58 -22.33
C THR A 62 -11.25 -1.23 -23.48
N SER A 63 -9.95 -1.50 -23.31
CA SER A 63 -9.15 -2.27 -24.29
C SER A 63 -9.57 -3.74 -24.44
N TRP A 64 -10.30 -4.30 -23.46
CA TRP A 64 -10.82 -5.65 -23.58
C TRP A 64 -12.00 -5.60 -24.55
N LYS A 65 -11.90 -6.35 -25.66
CA LYS A 65 -12.93 -6.49 -26.70
C LYS A 65 -14.18 -7.19 -26.16
N LEU A 66 -14.87 -6.58 -25.20
CA LEU A 66 -16.13 -7.02 -24.66
C LEU A 66 -17.25 -6.14 -25.23
N ASP A 67 -18.41 -6.75 -25.45
CA ASP A 67 -19.64 -6.04 -25.77
C ASP A 67 -19.94 -4.96 -24.70
N ARG A 68 -20.22 -3.73 -25.13
CA ARG A 68 -20.50 -2.58 -24.24
C ARG A 68 -21.67 -2.84 -23.30
N SER A 69 -22.70 -3.57 -23.76
CA SER A 69 -23.85 -3.93 -22.91
C SER A 69 -23.46 -4.88 -21.75
N LYS A 70 -22.48 -5.76 -21.99
CA LYS A 70 -21.91 -6.63 -20.96
C LYS A 70 -20.97 -5.86 -20.02
N LEU A 71 -20.27 -4.84 -20.52
CA LEU A 71 -19.43 -3.97 -19.69
C LEU A 71 -20.26 -3.22 -18.64
N ASP A 72 -21.37 -2.59 -19.04
CA ASP A 72 -22.24 -1.86 -18.11
C ASP A 72 -22.81 -2.75 -17.00
N THR A 73 -23.14 -4.00 -17.35
CA THR A 73 -23.62 -5.00 -16.39
C THR A 73 -22.53 -5.45 -15.42
N LEU A 74 -21.27 -5.58 -15.89
CA LEU A 74 -20.14 -6.01 -15.07
C LEU A 74 -19.57 -4.92 -14.16
N MET A 75 -19.78 -3.65 -14.49
CA MET A 75 -19.30 -2.49 -13.74
C MET A 75 -20.19 -2.12 -12.56
N LYS A 76 -21.45 -2.58 -12.54
CA LYS A 76 -22.39 -2.28 -11.46
C LYS A 76 -22.30 -3.30 -10.33
N PRO A 77 -22.32 -2.85 -9.06
CA PRO A 77 -22.56 -3.74 -7.94
C PRO A 77 -24.00 -4.27 -7.99
N GLU A 78 -24.23 -5.43 -7.39
CA GLU A 78 -25.57 -5.94 -7.11
C GLU A 78 -26.27 -5.08 -6.04
N SER A 79 -27.54 -5.36 -5.75
CA SER A 79 -28.40 -4.50 -4.92
C SER A 79 -27.83 -4.18 -3.53
N GLU A 80 -27.18 -5.12 -2.85
CA GLU A 80 -26.53 -4.85 -1.56
C GLU A 80 -25.31 -3.93 -1.72
N GLY A 81 -24.55 -4.07 -2.81
CA GLY A 81 -23.41 -3.21 -3.10
C GLY A 81 -23.84 -1.80 -3.51
N GLN A 82 -24.96 -1.66 -4.23
CA GLN A 82 -25.57 -0.38 -4.53
C GLN A 82 -26.06 0.33 -3.25
N ALA A 83 -26.76 -0.39 -2.37
CA ALA A 83 -27.15 0.13 -1.07
C ALA A 83 -25.94 0.49 -0.19
N SER A 84 -24.83 -0.24 -0.32
CA SER A 84 -23.57 0.08 0.37
C SER A 84 -22.93 1.36 -0.17
N LEU A 85 -23.02 1.60 -1.48
CA LEU A 85 -22.56 2.84 -2.10
C LEU A 85 -23.38 4.04 -1.62
N GLU A 86 -24.71 3.94 -1.63
CA GLU A 86 -25.61 5.00 -1.15
C GLU A 86 -25.29 5.37 0.31
N LYS A 87 -25.17 4.37 1.20
CA LYS A 87 -24.77 4.59 2.60
C LYS A 87 -23.38 5.23 2.73
N ALA A 88 -22.44 4.87 1.87
CA ALA A 88 -21.09 5.44 1.89
C ALA A 88 -21.11 6.93 1.51
N VAL A 89 -21.88 7.28 0.48
CA VAL A 89 -22.07 8.66 0.01
C VAL A 89 -22.77 9.48 1.09
N GLU A 90 -23.91 9.02 1.61
CA GLU A 90 -24.64 9.70 2.69
C GLU A 90 -23.75 9.97 3.91
N ALA A 91 -22.93 9.00 4.31
CA ALA A 91 -22.00 9.16 5.42
C ALA A 91 -20.90 10.19 5.14
N LEU A 92 -20.35 10.21 3.91
CA LEU A 92 -19.34 11.20 3.51
C LEU A 92 -19.95 12.61 3.39
N GLU A 93 -21.14 12.75 2.81
CA GLU A 93 -21.85 14.02 2.70
C GLU A 93 -22.20 14.58 4.08
N ALA A 94 -22.65 13.73 5.01
CA ALA A 94 -22.90 14.13 6.39
C ALA A 94 -21.62 14.57 7.11
N GLN A 95 -20.50 13.86 6.91
CA GLN A 95 -19.21 14.23 7.50
C GLN A 95 -18.68 15.55 6.94
N ARG A 96 -18.84 15.79 5.64
CA ARG A 96 -18.31 16.96 4.93
C ARG A 96 -19.26 18.15 4.89
N LYS A 97 -20.54 17.94 5.18
CA LYS A 97 -21.63 18.92 5.10
C LYS A 97 -21.81 19.53 3.71
N GLU A 98 -21.68 18.70 2.68
CA GLU A 98 -21.79 19.09 1.28
C GLU A 98 -22.17 17.89 0.40
N PRO A 99 -22.82 18.11 -0.76
CA PRO A 99 -23.12 17.04 -1.70
C PRO A 99 -21.86 16.52 -2.40
N LEU A 100 -21.89 15.25 -2.82
CA LEU A 100 -20.75 14.58 -3.42
C LEU A 100 -21.09 13.89 -4.74
N ASP A 101 -20.24 14.10 -5.74
CA ASP A 101 -20.36 13.43 -7.04
C ASP A 101 -19.53 12.16 -7.06
N THR A 102 -20.19 11.03 -7.32
CA THR A 102 -19.52 9.73 -7.46
C THR A 102 -19.24 9.36 -8.91
N HIS A 103 -18.03 8.88 -9.17
CA HIS A 103 -17.59 8.46 -10.50
C HIS A 103 -17.05 7.04 -10.40
N PHE A 104 -17.44 6.17 -11.34
CA PHE A 104 -16.87 4.82 -11.40
C PHE A 104 -15.35 4.91 -11.67
N PHE A 105 -14.58 4.12 -10.93
CA PHE A 105 -13.12 4.09 -11.06
C PHE A 105 -12.62 2.75 -11.57
N ALA A 106 -13.04 1.66 -10.92
CA ALA A 106 -12.56 0.33 -11.24
C ALA A 106 -13.50 -0.77 -10.76
N CYS A 107 -13.52 -1.92 -11.44
CA CYS A 107 -14.26 -3.09 -11.00
C CYS A 107 -13.30 -4.26 -10.79
N GLY A 108 -13.39 -4.87 -9.60
CA GLY A 108 -12.69 -6.10 -9.25
C GLY A 108 -13.62 -7.31 -9.20
N LYS A 109 -13.07 -8.46 -8.79
CA LYS A 109 -13.84 -9.71 -8.64
C LYS A 109 -14.93 -9.61 -7.56
N ARG A 110 -14.62 -8.92 -6.45
CA ARG A 110 -15.44 -8.92 -5.21
C ARG A 110 -15.87 -7.52 -4.76
N GLY A 111 -15.35 -6.49 -5.39
CA GLY A 111 -15.69 -5.11 -5.04
C GLY A 111 -15.61 -4.19 -6.25
N VAL A 112 -16.29 -3.07 -6.11
CA VAL A 112 -16.32 -1.98 -7.09
C VAL A 112 -15.74 -0.73 -6.43
N LEU A 113 -14.94 0.02 -7.17
CA LEU A 113 -14.29 1.24 -6.75
C LEU A 113 -14.93 2.43 -7.45
N TYR A 114 -15.24 3.44 -6.66
CA TYR A 114 -15.71 4.75 -7.09
C TYR A 114 -14.79 5.83 -6.55
N THR A 115 -14.58 6.90 -7.29
CA THR A 115 -14.06 8.15 -6.74
C THR A 115 -15.21 9.06 -6.38
N CYS A 116 -14.99 9.90 -5.38
CA CYS A 116 -15.97 10.82 -4.86
C CYS A 116 -15.35 12.21 -4.75
N THR A 117 -15.97 13.20 -5.38
CA THR A 117 -15.49 14.57 -5.49
C THR A 117 -16.53 15.56 -4.97
N SER A 118 -16.08 16.70 -4.44
CA SER A 118 -16.91 17.86 -4.16
C SER A 118 -16.25 19.10 -4.78
N ALA A 119 -17.05 20.14 -5.03
CA ALA A 119 -16.57 21.48 -5.35
C ALA A 119 -15.52 22.02 -4.37
N SER A 120 -15.56 21.66 -3.08
CA SER A 120 -14.64 22.17 -2.07
C SER A 120 -13.40 21.29 -1.83
N VAL A 121 -13.39 20.05 -2.36
CA VAL A 121 -12.34 19.08 -2.05
C VAL A 121 -11.47 18.81 -3.29
N PRO A 122 -10.22 19.30 -3.32
CA PRO A 122 -9.35 19.15 -4.47
C PRO A 122 -8.84 17.72 -4.66
N THR A 123 -8.92 16.86 -3.64
CA THR A 123 -8.47 15.47 -3.71
C THR A 123 -9.65 14.50 -3.52
N PRO A 124 -9.93 13.61 -4.49
CA PRO A 124 -11.02 12.67 -4.38
C PRO A 124 -10.90 11.76 -3.16
N VAL A 125 -12.03 11.17 -2.74
CA VAL A 125 -12.05 10.00 -1.85
C VAL A 125 -12.28 8.76 -2.68
N LEU A 126 -11.59 7.67 -2.38
CA LEU A 126 -11.87 6.37 -2.97
C LEU A 126 -12.91 5.65 -2.12
N ILE A 127 -14.03 5.26 -2.74
CA ILE A 127 -15.07 4.41 -2.13
C ILE A 127 -14.93 3.02 -2.71
N LYS A 128 -14.75 2.03 -1.86
CA LYS A 128 -14.78 0.61 -2.22
C LYS A 128 -16.04 -0.02 -1.64
N VAL A 129 -16.84 -0.64 -2.49
CA VAL A 129 -18.08 -1.31 -2.10
C VAL A 129 -18.05 -2.78 -2.48
N GLN A 130 -18.82 -3.60 -1.75
CA GLN A 130 -19.04 -4.99 -2.10
C GLN A 130 -19.70 -5.08 -3.49
N LYS A 131 -19.33 -6.10 -4.27
CA LYS A 131 -19.93 -6.29 -5.60
C LYS A 131 -21.15 -7.21 -5.58
N LEU A 132 -21.12 -8.26 -4.76
CA LEU A 132 -22.09 -9.35 -4.79
C LEU A 132 -23.00 -9.32 -3.55
N ASN A 133 -24.20 -9.87 -3.67
CA ASN A 133 -25.17 -10.06 -2.59
C ASN A 133 -24.83 -11.28 -1.73
N GLY A 134 -25.36 -11.33 -0.51
CA GLY A 134 -25.33 -12.52 0.36
C GLY A 134 -23.93 -12.96 0.77
N LEU A 135 -22.93 -12.07 0.72
CA LEU A 135 -21.55 -12.39 1.07
C LEU A 135 -21.41 -12.56 2.59
N HIS A 136 -21.41 -13.81 3.06
CA HIS A 136 -20.96 -14.12 4.41
C HIS A 136 -19.49 -13.74 4.60
N ASN A 137 -19.14 -13.12 5.74
CA ASN A 137 -17.80 -12.58 6.02
C ASN A 137 -17.32 -11.64 4.91
N ASN A 138 -18.05 -10.56 4.70
CA ASN A 138 -17.83 -9.62 3.62
C ASN A 138 -16.34 -9.22 3.48
N PRO A 139 -15.73 -9.45 2.30
CA PRO A 139 -14.36 -9.06 2.01
C PRO A 139 -14.04 -7.60 2.32
N ILE A 140 -14.97 -6.69 2.04
CA ILE A 140 -14.78 -5.25 2.23
C ILE A 140 -14.76 -4.89 3.72
N ASP A 141 -15.60 -5.53 4.52
CA ASP A 141 -15.60 -5.35 5.98
C ASP A 141 -14.32 -5.86 6.61
N ARG A 142 -13.82 -7.00 6.12
CA ARG A 142 -12.53 -7.54 6.57
C ARG A 142 -11.38 -6.61 6.20
N GLU A 143 -11.37 -6.08 4.98
CA GLU A 143 -10.36 -5.12 4.55
C GLU A 143 -10.42 -3.83 5.35
N SER A 144 -11.60 -3.28 5.62
CA SER A 144 -11.77 -2.05 6.40
C SER A 144 -11.31 -2.22 7.85
N LEU A 145 -11.59 -3.38 8.45
CA LEU A 145 -11.09 -3.75 9.77
C LEU A 145 -9.55 -3.77 9.80
N TRP A 146 -8.93 -4.41 8.81
CA TRP A 146 -7.46 -4.48 8.75
C TRP A 146 -6.84 -3.13 8.43
N LEU A 147 -7.42 -2.36 7.50
CA LEU A 147 -6.95 -1.04 7.15
C LEU A 147 -6.93 -0.12 8.38
N ARG A 148 -8.01 -0.14 9.18
CA ARG A 148 -8.08 0.59 10.45
C ARG A 148 -6.95 0.22 11.41
N ARG A 149 -6.55 -1.05 11.47
CA ARG A 149 -5.44 -1.51 12.33
C ARG A 149 -4.09 -1.06 11.81
N VAL A 150 -3.81 -1.23 10.52
CA VAL A 150 -2.50 -0.90 9.93
C VAL A 150 -2.30 0.60 9.76
N ASN A 151 -3.36 1.39 9.64
CA ASN A 151 -3.26 2.85 9.67
C ASN A 151 -2.69 3.36 10.99
N ARG A 152 -2.94 2.71 12.13
CA ARG A 152 -2.30 3.04 13.41
C ARG A 152 -0.78 2.87 13.39
N LEU A 153 -0.27 2.16 12.39
CA LEU A 153 1.15 1.91 12.12
C LEU A 153 1.66 2.75 10.94
N SER A 154 0.88 3.72 10.47
CA SER A 154 1.17 4.52 9.26
C SER A 154 1.35 3.68 7.99
N ILE A 155 0.73 2.50 7.94
CA ILE A 155 0.73 1.59 6.79
C ILE A 155 -0.63 1.65 6.09
N GLY A 156 -0.59 1.67 4.76
CA GLY A 156 -1.77 1.65 3.89
C GLY A 156 -2.43 3.01 3.68
N PRO A 157 -3.46 3.06 2.81
CA PRO A 157 -4.24 4.27 2.59
C PRO A 157 -4.94 4.71 3.87
N THR A 158 -4.96 6.01 4.15
CA THR A 158 -5.72 6.58 5.27
C THR A 158 -7.20 6.27 5.12
N LEU A 159 -7.75 5.49 6.05
CA LEU A 159 -9.18 5.21 6.14
C LEU A 159 -9.90 6.48 6.60
N VAL A 160 -10.87 6.94 5.80
CA VAL A 160 -11.73 8.07 6.12
C VAL A 160 -12.90 7.59 6.98
N LEU A 161 -13.64 6.59 6.48
CA LEU A 161 -14.74 5.95 7.18
C LEU A 161 -15.00 4.56 6.59
N SER A 162 -15.81 3.75 7.27
CA SER A 162 -16.24 2.45 6.77
C SER A 162 -17.54 2.02 7.43
N GLY A 163 -18.32 1.20 6.74
CA GLY A 163 -19.51 0.56 7.27
C GLY A 163 -19.66 -0.85 6.70
N SER A 164 -20.82 -1.46 6.92
CA SER A 164 -21.14 -2.77 6.34
C SER A 164 -21.17 -2.66 4.82
N GLY A 165 -20.33 -3.43 4.14
CA GLY A 165 -20.25 -3.51 2.69
C GLY A 165 -19.47 -2.41 2.00
N TYR A 166 -18.89 -1.46 2.74
CA TYR A 166 -18.10 -0.38 2.15
C TYR A 166 -16.94 0.12 3.01
N CYS A 167 -15.91 0.65 2.34
CA CYS A 167 -14.86 1.44 2.98
C CYS A 167 -14.45 2.62 2.11
N CYS A 168 -14.17 3.75 2.77
CA CYS A 168 -13.75 4.99 2.14
C CYS A 168 -12.34 5.33 2.61
N CYS A 169 -11.43 5.59 1.68
CA CYS A 169 -10.04 5.94 2.00
C CYS A 169 -9.52 7.06 1.10
N GLU A 170 -8.35 7.59 1.46
CA GLU A 170 -7.66 8.57 0.62
C GLU A 170 -7.49 8.06 -0.81
N PHE A 171 -7.74 8.91 -1.80
CA PHE A 171 -7.42 8.59 -3.19
C PHE A 171 -5.95 8.92 -3.45
N LEU A 172 -5.18 7.89 -3.81
CA LEU A 172 -3.75 8.00 -4.10
C LEU A 172 -3.52 8.40 -5.56
N ASP A 173 -3.95 9.61 -5.89
CA ASP A 173 -3.89 10.15 -7.25
C ASP A 173 -2.45 10.24 -7.77
N GLY A 174 -2.23 9.81 -9.01
CA GLY A 174 -0.91 9.75 -9.64
C GLY A 174 0.08 8.79 -8.99
N ALA A 175 -0.35 7.88 -8.12
CA ALA A 175 0.55 6.88 -7.56
C ALA A 175 0.95 5.82 -8.59
N LEU A 176 2.24 5.48 -8.62
CA LEU A 176 2.78 4.42 -9.48
C LEU A 176 2.72 3.07 -8.75
N HIS A 177 2.43 1.99 -9.47
CA HIS A 177 2.69 0.66 -8.93
C HIS A 177 4.19 0.44 -8.75
N ALA A 178 4.58 -0.41 -7.79
CA ALA A 178 5.97 -0.74 -7.52
C ALA A 178 6.77 -1.17 -8.77
N VAL A 179 6.13 -1.88 -9.71
CA VAL A 179 6.78 -2.26 -10.98
C VAL A 179 7.11 -1.05 -11.82
N ASP A 180 6.13 -0.17 -11.97
CA ASP A 180 6.22 0.99 -12.84
C ASP A 180 7.27 1.94 -12.26
N PHE A 181 7.30 2.10 -10.93
CA PHE A 181 8.33 2.85 -10.24
C PHE A 181 9.75 2.28 -10.47
N LEU A 182 9.93 0.95 -10.38
CA LEU A 182 11.24 0.32 -10.63
C LEU A 182 11.75 0.55 -12.06
N HIS A 183 10.85 0.65 -13.03
CA HIS A 183 11.20 0.88 -14.45
C HIS A 183 11.13 2.35 -14.85
N HIS A 184 10.68 3.24 -13.96
CA HIS A 184 10.44 4.65 -14.29
C HIS A 184 11.75 5.31 -14.71
N PRO A 185 11.83 5.97 -15.89
CA PRO A 185 13.09 6.48 -16.42
C PRO A 185 13.76 7.50 -15.49
N ALA A 186 12.96 8.37 -14.86
CA ALA A 186 13.47 9.38 -13.93
C ALA A 186 13.89 8.80 -12.57
N ALA A 187 13.44 7.60 -12.17
CA ALA A 187 13.80 7.03 -10.87
C ALA A 187 15.29 6.68 -10.83
N THR A 188 16.01 7.27 -9.86
CA THR A 188 17.45 7.12 -9.69
C THR A 188 17.79 5.90 -8.82
N LYS A 189 19.06 5.49 -8.79
CA LYS A 189 19.55 4.42 -7.91
C LYS A 189 19.19 4.68 -6.43
N THR A 190 19.30 5.93 -5.98
CA THR A 190 18.98 6.34 -4.61
C THR A 190 17.49 6.25 -4.31
N ASP A 191 16.64 6.63 -5.27
CA ASP A 191 15.18 6.53 -5.12
C ASP A 191 14.74 5.06 -4.98
N ILE A 192 15.33 4.17 -5.81
CA ILE A 192 15.04 2.74 -5.76
C ILE A 192 15.58 2.10 -4.47
N ALA A 193 16.79 2.43 -4.04
CA ALA A 193 17.35 1.92 -2.78
C ALA A 193 16.48 2.34 -1.58
N TRP A 194 16.05 3.60 -1.53
CA TRP A 194 15.12 4.07 -0.52
C TRP A 194 13.80 3.29 -0.56
N PHE A 195 13.20 3.13 -1.74
CA PHE A 195 11.94 2.41 -1.90
C PHE A 195 12.04 0.96 -1.42
N VAL A 196 13.10 0.24 -1.80
CA VAL A 196 13.36 -1.13 -1.35
C VAL A 196 13.46 -1.20 0.17
N ARG A 197 14.18 -0.28 0.82
CA ARG A 197 14.22 -0.23 2.29
C ARG A 197 12.84 0.01 2.89
N ARG A 198 12.07 0.99 2.39
CA ARG A 198 10.72 1.31 2.90
C ARG A 198 9.77 0.13 2.86
N ILE A 199 9.77 -0.66 1.78
CA ILE A 199 8.91 -1.85 1.69
C ILE A 199 9.34 -2.94 2.69
N PHE A 200 10.65 -3.12 2.92
CA PHE A 200 11.15 -4.05 3.93
C PHE A 200 10.82 -3.61 5.35
N HIS A 201 10.95 -2.32 5.66
CA HIS A 201 10.59 -1.77 6.95
C HIS A 201 9.12 -2.02 7.29
N GLN A 202 8.20 -1.75 6.35
CA GLN A 202 6.77 -2.02 6.55
C GLN A 202 6.50 -3.53 6.73
N CYS A 203 7.14 -4.38 5.92
CA CYS A 203 7.01 -5.84 6.09
C CYS A 203 7.53 -6.32 7.45
N TYR A 204 8.63 -5.77 7.95
CA TYR A 204 9.19 -6.12 9.26
C TYR A 204 8.27 -5.73 10.41
N VAL A 205 7.69 -4.52 10.36
CA VAL A 205 6.69 -4.05 11.35
C VAL A 205 5.50 -5.01 11.41
N LEU A 206 4.98 -5.41 10.25
CA LEU A 206 3.90 -6.39 10.19
C LEU A 206 4.32 -7.75 10.77
N ASP A 207 5.53 -8.23 10.45
CA ASP A 207 6.03 -9.50 10.96
C ASP A 207 6.21 -9.48 12.50
N VAL A 208 6.79 -8.41 13.07
CA VAL A 208 6.97 -8.26 14.53
C VAL A 208 5.61 -8.27 15.23
N LEU A 209 4.61 -7.57 14.67
CA LEU A 209 3.24 -7.50 15.20
C LEU A 209 2.39 -8.73 14.86
N ARG A 210 3.00 -9.78 14.28
CA ARG A 210 2.33 -11.04 13.92
C ARG A 210 1.18 -10.86 12.92
N ILE A 211 1.23 -9.82 12.11
CA ILE A 211 0.27 -9.55 11.03
C ILE A 211 0.83 -10.14 9.74
N ASN A 212 0.15 -11.12 9.16
CA ASN A 212 0.49 -11.66 7.85
C ASN A 212 -0.44 -11.04 6.79
N LYS A 213 0.11 -10.24 5.86
CA LYS A 213 -0.70 -9.59 4.81
C LYS A 213 -1.24 -10.58 3.79
N ALA A 214 -0.54 -11.70 3.59
CA ALA A 214 -0.87 -12.76 2.64
C ALA A 214 -0.92 -12.36 1.15
N GLU A 215 -0.51 -11.13 0.79
CA GLU A 215 -0.41 -10.65 -0.60
C GLU A 215 1.03 -10.27 -1.01
N MET A 216 2.03 -10.51 -0.14
CA MET A 216 3.44 -10.20 -0.43
C MET A 216 4.11 -11.19 -1.39
N THR A 217 3.36 -12.18 -1.91
CA THR A 217 3.78 -13.02 -3.04
C THR A 217 3.65 -12.29 -4.39
N HIS A 218 2.77 -11.28 -4.48
CA HIS A 218 2.56 -10.48 -5.69
C HIS A 218 2.67 -8.97 -5.41
N PRO A 219 3.75 -8.50 -4.73
CA PRO A 219 3.83 -7.15 -4.18
C PRO A 219 3.73 -6.05 -5.25
N MET A 220 4.08 -6.39 -6.50
CA MET A 220 3.99 -5.54 -7.69
C MET A 220 2.66 -4.80 -7.86
N ARG A 221 1.53 -5.42 -7.50
CA ARG A 221 0.18 -4.83 -7.65
C ARG A 221 -0.38 -4.28 -6.35
N HIS A 222 0.27 -4.58 -5.23
CA HIS A 222 -0.21 -4.29 -3.89
C HIS A 222 0.62 -3.23 -3.16
N ILE A 223 1.58 -2.63 -3.86
CA ILE A 223 2.43 -1.55 -3.37
C ILE A 223 2.36 -0.41 -4.38
N LEU A 224 2.03 0.77 -3.87
CA LEU A 224 2.00 2.03 -4.59
C LEU A 224 3.09 2.96 -4.09
N VAL A 225 3.64 3.78 -4.98
CA VAL A 225 4.57 4.87 -4.69
C VAL A 225 3.87 6.16 -5.07
N HIS A 226 3.49 6.95 -4.07
CA HIS A 226 2.76 8.20 -4.26
C HIS A 226 3.74 9.38 -4.38
N ARG A 227 3.35 10.40 -5.15
CA ARG A 227 4.14 11.64 -5.41
C ARG A 227 4.59 12.39 -4.17
N SER A 228 3.89 12.23 -3.04
CA SER A 228 4.31 12.76 -1.73
C SER A 228 5.41 11.91 -1.07
N SER A 229 6.18 11.16 -1.85
CA SER A 229 7.20 10.20 -1.41
C SER A 229 6.70 9.22 -0.34
N ARG A 230 5.48 8.70 -0.50
CA ARG A 230 4.88 7.68 0.38
C ARG A 230 4.83 6.33 -0.32
N VAL A 231 5.29 5.29 0.36
CA VAL A 231 5.13 3.90 -0.08
C VAL A 231 3.91 3.32 0.62
N VAL A 232 2.88 2.97 -0.14
CA VAL A 232 1.57 2.60 0.39
C VAL A 232 1.21 1.17 -0.01
N PHE A 233 0.96 0.32 0.98
CA PHE A 233 0.44 -1.02 0.77
C PHE A 233 -1.07 -0.97 0.59
N ILE A 234 -1.59 -1.58 -0.47
CA ILE A 234 -3.04 -1.66 -0.71
C ILE A 234 -3.51 -3.11 -0.64
N ASP A 235 -4.82 -3.31 -0.56
CA ASP A 235 -5.49 -4.61 -0.47
C ASP A 235 -5.09 -5.40 0.79
N PHE A 236 -5.82 -5.15 1.88
CA PHE A 236 -5.65 -5.85 3.16
C PHE A 236 -6.67 -6.95 3.38
N GLU A 237 -7.42 -7.33 2.35
CA GLU A 237 -8.55 -8.26 2.46
C GLU A 237 -8.16 -9.62 3.03
N LYS A 238 -7.00 -10.16 2.62
CA LYS A 238 -6.51 -11.48 3.07
C LYS A 238 -5.71 -11.46 4.36
N CYS A 239 -5.56 -10.30 5.01
CA CYS A 239 -4.75 -10.20 6.22
C CYS A 239 -5.28 -11.10 7.34
N ILE A 240 -4.34 -11.66 8.11
CA ILE A 240 -4.61 -12.46 9.30
C ILE A 240 -3.57 -12.16 10.37
N TYR A 241 -3.93 -12.39 11.63
CA TYR A 241 -2.90 -12.64 12.64
C TYR A 241 -2.35 -14.05 12.43
N GLY A 242 -1.03 -14.20 12.56
CA GLY A 242 -0.38 -15.49 12.39
C GLY A 242 0.86 -15.60 13.26
N THR A 243 1.07 -16.78 13.84
CA THR A 243 2.25 -17.07 14.66
C THR A 243 3.55 -16.97 13.86
N HIS A 244 3.50 -17.22 12.55
CA HIS A 244 4.65 -17.20 11.64
C HIS A 244 4.34 -16.35 10.41
N PRO A 245 4.33 -15.01 10.54
CA PRO A 245 4.12 -14.12 9.41
C PRO A 245 5.29 -14.23 8.43
N ARG A 246 5.04 -13.96 7.15
CA ARG A 246 5.99 -14.23 6.07
C ARG A 246 6.21 -13.03 5.17
N ASN A 247 5.89 -11.81 5.62
CA ASN A 247 5.90 -10.64 4.75
C ASN A 247 7.33 -10.36 4.24
N VAL A 248 8.32 -10.31 5.13
CA VAL A 248 9.73 -10.08 4.76
C VAL A 248 10.27 -11.19 3.85
N THR A 249 9.97 -12.45 4.15
CA THR A 249 10.48 -13.58 3.37
C THR A 249 9.83 -13.68 1.98
N GLN A 250 8.54 -13.40 1.86
CA GLN A 250 7.85 -13.32 0.57
C GLN A 250 8.35 -12.14 -0.26
N LEU A 251 8.57 -10.98 0.37
CA LEU A 251 9.16 -9.83 -0.29
C LEU A 251 10.60 -10.12 -0.76
N MET A 252 11.39 -10.86 0.02
CA MET A 252 12.73 -11.26 -0.41
C MET A 252 12.71 -12.20 -1.63
N GLN A 253 11.75 -13.12 -1.69
CA GLN A 253 11.58 -13.96 -2.89
C GLN A 253 11.28 -13.10 -4.12
N PHE A 254 10.47 -12.06 -3.95
CA PHE A 254 10.18 -11.10 -5.01
C PHE A 254 11.43 -10.33 -5.46
N ILE A 255 12.18 -9.73 -4.53
CA ILE A 255 13.39 -8.94 -4.83
C ILE A 255 14.47 -9.80 -5.50
N THR A 256 14.56 -11.07 -5.14
CA THR A 256 15.50 -12.03 -5.73
C THR A 256 14.98 -12.75 -6.98
N SER A 257 13.84 -12.32 -7.52
CA SER A 257 13.31 -12.84 -8.78
C SER A 257 14.08 -12.27 -9.98
N PRO A 258 14.29 -13.03 -11.07
CA PRO A 258 15.10 -12.57 -12.20
C PRO A 258 14.64 -11.23 -12.79
N ARG A 259 13.33 -11.03 -12.89
CA ARG A 259 12.74 -9.78 -13.42
C ARG A 259 13.08 -8.57 -12.56
N VAL A 260 12.99 -8.70 -11.24
CA VAL A 260 13.28 -7.60 -10.31
C VAL A 260 14.78 -7.36 -10.23
N VAL A 261 15.59 -8.42 -10.17
CA VAL A 261 17.06 -8.30 -10.21
C VAL A 261 17.51 -7.57 -11.47
N SER A 262 16.92 -7.87 -12.62
CA SER A 262 17.21 -7.16 -13.87
C SER A 262 16.81 -5.67 -13.81
N ALA A 263 15.62 -5.36 -13.27
CA ALA A 263 15.19 -3.97 -13.08
C ALA A 263 16.11 -3.19 -12.13
N LEU A 264 16.53 -3.81 -11.02
CA LEU A 264 17.49 -3.24 -10.07
C LEU A 264 18.87 -3.03 -10.71
N ALA A 265 19.35 -4.00 -11.50
CA ALA A 265 20.61 -3.90 -12.23
C ALA A 265 20.60 -2.78 -13.28
N ALA A 266 19.48 -2.59 -13.98
CA ALA A 266 19.29 -1.48 -14.92
C ALA A 266 19.38 -0.10 -14.23
N LYS A 267 19.15 -0.04 -12.91
CA LYS A 267 19.32 1.14 -12.07
C LYS A 267 20.68 1.20 -11.37
N GLY A 268 21.61 0.32 -11.72
CA GLY A 268 22.97 0.27 -11.15
C GLY A 268 23.05 -0.33 -9.74
N MET A 269 22.06 -1.13 -9.32
CA MET A 269 22.09 -1.89 -8.06
C MET A 269 22.54 -3.32 -8.31
N SER A 270 23.49 -3.80 -7.50
CA SER A 270 23.97 -5.19 -7.57
C SER A 270 23.33 -6.01 -6.45
N VAL A 271 22.70 -7.13 -6.80
CA VAL A 271 21.96 -7.98 -5.87
C VAL A 271 22.67 -9.31 -5.69
N LYS A 272 23.20 -9.58 -4.49
CA LYS A 272 23.82 -10.86 -4.14
C LYS A 272 22.76 -11.90 -3.79
N VAL A 273 22.06 -12.41 -4.81
CA VAL A 273 20.91 -13.32 -4.66
C VAL A 273 21.18 -14.52 -3.73
N PRO A 274 22.31 -15.25 -3.81
CA PRO A 274 22.56 -16.37 -2.89
C PRO A 274 22.62 -15.95 -1.42
N LEU A 275 23.25 -14.81 -1.13
CA LEU A 275 23.35 -14.25 0.23
C LEU A 275 21.98 -13.85 0.75
N LEU A 276 21.20 -13.12 -0.05
CA LEU A 276 19.85 -12.68 0.35
C LEU A 276 18.91 -13.86 0.63
N ARG A 277 18.98 -14.92 -0.18
CA ARG A 277 18.20 -16.15 0.06
C ARG A 277 18.65 -16.88 1.31
N TYR A 278 19.95 -16.90 1.60
CA TYR A 278 20.48 -17.44 2.85
C TYR A 278 19.97 -16.65 4.07
N LEU A 279 20.08 -15.32 4.04
CA LEU A 279 19.61 -14.44 5.11
C LEU A 279 18.11 -14.55 5.34
N ALA A 280 17.29 -14.67 4.29
CA ALA A 280 15.85 -14.92 4.44
C ALA A 280 15.53 -16.26 5.12
N LYS A 281 16.34 -17.31 4.89
CA LYS A 281 16.20 -18.58 5.62
C LYS A 281 16.53 -18.39 7.10
N GLN A 282 17.58 -17.64 7.43
CA GLN A 282 17.96 -17.33 8.81
C GLN A 282 16.86 -16.51 9.52
N TYR A 283 16.35 -15.47 8.87
CA TYR A 283 15.23 -14.67 9.38
C TYR A 283 13.99 -15.54 9.65
N LYS A 284 13.66 -16.45 8.73
CA LYS A 284 12.53 -17.38 8.93
C LYS A 284 12.74 -18.30 10.14
N ALA A 285 13.97 -18.79 10.34
CA ALA A 285 14.29 -19.72 11.43
C ALA A 285 14.34 -19.01 12.80
N ALA A 286 14.93 -17.83 12.86
CA ALA A 286 15.06 -17.04 14.09
C ALA A 286 13.76 -16.28 14.47
N GLY A 287 12.86 -16.07 13.51
CA GLY A 287 11.74 -15.15 13.66
C GLY A 287 12.13 -13.68 13.41
N PRO A 288 11.18 -12.73 13.55
CA PRO A 288 11.38 -11.32 13.20
C PRO A 288 12.21 -10.56 14.24
N THR A 289 13.44 -10.98 14.46
CA THR A 289 14.35 -10.33 15.41
C THR A 289 15.07 -9.13 14.78
N SER A 290 15.43 -8.15 15.60
CA SER A 290 16.18 -6.98 15.13
C SER A 290 17.51 -7.38 14.46
N ALA A 291 18.25 -8.34 15.02
CA ALA A 291 19.54 -8.77 14.46
C ALA A 291 19.37 -9.46 13.09
N ALA A 292 18.36 -10.33 12.94
CA ALA A 292 18.11 -11.00 11.67
C ALA A 292 17.65 -10.02 10.59
N PHE A 293 16.85 -9.02 10.95
CA PHE A 293 16.40 -7.98 10.03
C PHE A 293 17.55 -7.04 9.62
N ASP A 294 18.40 -6.65 10.57
CA ASP A 294 19.56 -5.79 10.30
C ASP A 294 20.55 -6.44 9.32
N ALA A 295 20.86 -7.72 9.52
CA ALA A 295 21.70 -8.50 8.62
C ALA A 295 21.11 -8.59 7.20
N LEU A 296 19.78 -8.72 7.09
CA LEU A 296 19.07 -8.75 5.82
C LEU A 296 19.13 -7.39 5.12
N LEU A 297 18.83 -6.31 5.84
CA LEU A 297 18.80 -4.96 5.28
C LEU A 297 20.20 -4.49 4.85
N GLY A 298 21.24 -4.83 5.61
CA GLY A 298 22.63 -4.52 5.26
C GLY A 298 23.16 -5.24 4.01
N ALA A 299 22.45 -6.26 3.52
CA ALA A 299 22.80 -7.00 2.31
C ALA A 299 22.07 -6.52 1.04
N LEU A 300 21.13 -5.57 1.17
CA LEU A 300 20.36 -4.94 0.08
C LEU A 300 21.05 -3.67 -0.43
#